data_AF-A0A2K3NF82-F1
#
_entry.id   AF-A0A2K3NF82-F1
#
_cell.length_a   1.000
_cell.length_b   1.000
_cell.length_c   1.000
_cell.angle_alpha   90.00
_cell.angle_beta   90.00
_cell.angle_gamma   90.00
#
_symmetry.space_group_name_H-M   'P 1'
#
loop_
_entity.id
_entity.type
_entity.pdbx_description
1 polymer ?
#
loop_
_entity_poly.entity_id
_entity_poly.type
_entity_poly.pdbx_seq_one_letter_code
_entity_poly.pdbx_strand_id
1 'polypeptide(L)'
;MATLNFGIATTNVNTGAAGYRTRTTKWNRHNPTSIVCIGPGPVGPLSWDPEGILGQPNTGHLARLEFKRRMEKDSDAREAFERQVREEKERRQALRQSRDVPETPQDLIEYLLDTEAQEIEFEIARMRPRLNAEFFSELKSELGQIRFAVNKTPLMDDRLAELEALEKAIQEAIGL
;
A
#
# COMPACT_ATOMS: atom_id res chain seq x y z
N MET A 1 7.76 -30.27 -26.32
CA MET A 1 6.36 -30.08 -25.88
C MET A 1 6.36 -29.99 -24.36
N ALA A 2 6.46 -28.79 -23.79
CA ALA A 2 6.37 -28.58 -22.36
C ALA A 2 5.10 -27.78 -22.08
N THR A 3 4.08 -28.46 -21.55
CA THR A 3 2.83 -27.88 -21.09
C THR A 3 3.05 -27.30 -19.69
N LEU A 4 2.92 -26.00 -19.53
CA LEU A 4 2.92 -25.33 -18.23
C LEU A 4 1.49 -25.29 -17.69
N ASN A 5 1.22 -26.09 -16.65
CA ASN A 5 0.01 -25.99 -15.85
C ASN A 5 0.19 -24.88 -14.80
N PHE A 6 -0.64 -23.84 -14.85
CA PHE A 6 -0.77 -22.86 -13.78
C PHE A 6 -1.70 -23.44 -12.70
N GLY A 7 -1.11 -23.86 -11.58
CA GLY A 7 -1.84 -24.21 -10.35
C GLY A 7 -1.92 -23.00 -9.44
N ILE A 8 -3.15 -22.53 -9.14
CA ILE A 8 -3.43 -21.54 -8.10
C ILE A 8 -3.10 -22.18 -6.75
N ALA A 9 -2.05 -21.69 -6.07
CA ALA A 9 -1.69 -22.13 -4.74
C ALA A 9 -2.62 -21.48 -3.71
N THR A 10 -3.57 -22.24 -3.18
CA THR A 10 -4.26 -21.90 -1.92
C THR A 10 -3.33 -22.26 -0.76
N THR A 11 -2.83 -21.27 -0.03
CA THR A 11 -2.05 -21.51 1.19
C THR A 11 -2.97 -21.92 2.33
N ASN A 12 -3.20 -23.22 2.49
CA ASN A 12 -3.71 -23.78 3.73
C ASN A 12 -2.62 -23.72 4.79
N VAL A 13 -2.81 -22.86 5.81
CA VAL A 13 -1.94 -22.78 6.97
C VAL A 13 -2.31 -23.92 7.93
N ASN A 14 -1.82 -25.12 7.64
CA ASN A 14 -1.74 -26.17 8.65
C ASN A 14 -0.59 -25.83 9.60
N THR A 15 -0.91 -25.16 10.71
CA THR A 15 0.01 -25.03 11.84
C THR A 15 0.19 -26.39 12.48
N GLY A 16 1.23 -27.10 12.02
CA GLY A 16 1.72 -28.30 12.65
C GLY A 16 1.97 -28.04 14.14
N ALA A 17 1.27 -28.79 14.97
CA ALA A 17 1.48 -28.85 16.41
C ALA A 17 2.89 -29.38 16.69
N ALA A 18 3.87 -28.47 16.77
CA ALA A 18 5.15 -28.74 17.39
C ALA A 18 4.88 -29.01 18.87
N GLY A 19 4.96 -30.28 19.24
CA GLY A 19 4.66 -30.78 20.58
C GLY A 19 5.66 -30.27 21.61
N TYR A 20 5.29 -29.21 22.31
CA TYR A 20 5.85 -28.91 23.63
C TYR A 20 5.22 -29.89 24.61
N ARG A 21 5.96 -30.93 25.01
CA ARG A 21 5.60 -31.78 26.15
C ARG A 21 5.54 -30.92 27.41
N THR A 22 4.37 -30.44 27.77
CA THR A 22 4.14 -29.89 29.10
C THR A 22 4.19 -31.04 30.10
N ARG A 23 5.28 -31.13 30.88
CA ARG A 23 5.27 -31.88 32.13
C ARG A 23 4.17 -31.27 32.99
N THR A 24 3.05 -31.97 33.10
CA THR A 24 1.95 -31.61 34.00
C THR A 24 2.42 -31.85 35.43
N THR A 25 3.19 -30.92 35.98
CA THR A 25 3.34 -30.82 37.42
C THR A 25 2.05 -30.14 37.90
N LYS A 26 1.09 -30.95 38.38
CA LYS A 26 -0.14 -30.46 38.99
C LYS A 26 0.20 -29.68 40.27
N TRP A 27 0.57 -28.42 40.11
CA TRP A 27 0.48 -27.45 41.18
C TRP A 27 -0.93 -26.89 41.11
N ASN A 28 -1.79 -27.40 41.99
CA ASN A 28 -3.13 -26.89 42.20
C ASN A 28 -3.04 -25.50 42.86
N ARG A 29 -2.61 -24.49 42.10
CA ARG A 29 -2.60 -23.10 42.53
C ARG A 29 -3.95 -22.50 42.18
N HIS A 30 -4.79 -22.47 43.18
CA HIS A 30 -5.92 -21.56 43.23
C HIS A 30 -5.32 -20.17 43.01
N ASN A 31 -5.61 -19.54 41.88
CA ASN A 31 -5.15 -18.20 41.55
C ASN A 31 -6.17 -17.20 42.14
N PRO A 32 -5.90 -16.53 43.28
CA PRO A 32 -6.68 -15.35 43.61
C PRO A 32 -6.27 -14.24 42.63
N THR A 33 -7.20 -13.76 41.83
CA THR A 33 -7.02 -12.62 40.90
C THR A 33 -6.98 -11.26 41.61
N SER A 34 -6.91 -11.24 42.94
CA SER A 34 -6.66 -10.05 43.74
C SER A 34 -5.48 -10.30 44.67
N ILE A 35 -4.48 -9.42 44.61
CA ILE A 35 -3.49 -9.32 45.69
C ILE A 35 -4.23 -8.67 46.85
N VAL A 36 -4.62 -9.47 47.84
CA VAL A 36 -5.24 -8.99 49.08
C VAL A 36 -4.14 -8.43 49.96
N CYS A 37 -4.09 -7.11 50.11
CA CYS A 37 -3.29 -6.47 51.15
C CYS A 37 -3.95 -6.75 52.50
N ILE A 38 -3.22 -7.41 53.40
CA ILE A 38 -3.70 -7.83 54.72
C ILE A 38 -3.48 -6.69 55.72
N GLY A 39 -4.57 -5.99 56.08
CA GLY A 39 -4.67 -5.09 57.23
C GLY A 39 -5.15 -5.83 58.50
N PRO A 40 -5.06 -5.23 59.70
CA PRO A 40 -5.11 -5.96 60.96
C PRO A 40 -6.54 -6.31 61.38
N GLY A 41 -6.94 -7.55 61.08
CA GLY A 41 -8.01 -8.31 61.70
C GLY A 41 -7.57 -9.77 61.81
N PRO A 42 -8.05 -10.55 62.80
CA PRO A 42 -7.34 -11.75 63.22
C PRO A 42 -7.49 -12.91 62.22
N VAL A 43 -6.33 -13.51 61.89
CA VAL A 43 -6.08 -14.84 61.26
C VAL A 43 -6.01 -14.89 59.71
N GLY A 44 -4.79 -14.70 59.14
CA GLY A 44 -4.39 -14.99 57.73
C GLY A 44 -3.04 -14.35 57.31
N PRO A 45 -2.26 -14.87 56.34
CA PRO A 45 -0.78 -14.86 56.34
C PRO A 45 -0.10 -13.57 55.87
N LEU A 46 0.77 -13.01 56.73
CA LEU A 46 1.79 -11.96 56.49
C LEU A 46 1.27 -10.57 56.07
N SER A 47 0.95 -9.74 57.07
CA SER A 47 0.66 -8.30 56.95
C SER A 47 1.93 -7.51 56.61
N TRP A 48 2.15 -7.21 55.32
CA TRP A 48 3.34 -6.49 54.87
C TRP A 48 3.24 -4.95 55.00
N ASP A 49 2.10 -4.42 55.47
CA ASP A 49 1.91 -2.97 55.72
C ASP A 49 0.92 -2.73 56.87
N PRO A 50 1.38 -2.76 58.14
CA PRO A 50 0.51 -2.56 59.31
C PRO A 50 0.10 -1.10 59.53
N GLU A 51 0.86 -0.14 59.00
CA GLU A 51 0.64 1.30 59.16
C GLU A 51 -0.16 1.90 57.98
N GLY A 52 -0.44 1.10 56.94
CA GLY A 52 -1.22 1.50 55.78
C GLY A 52 -0.57 2.60 54.93
N ILE A 53 0.75 2.76 55.02
CA ILE A 53 1.50 3.85 54.39
C ILE A 53 1.50 3.70 52.86
N LEU A 54 1.40 2.46 52.35
CA LEU A 54 1.49 2.15 50.92
C LEU A 54 0.17 2.34 50.17
N GLY A 55 -0.94 2.58 50.89
CA GLY A 55 -2.26 2.77 50.30
C GLY A 55 -2.83 1.51 49.63
N GLN A 56 -4.03 1.62 49.04
CA GLN A 56 -4.65 0.49 48.36
C GLN A 56 -3.92 0.18 47.04
N PRO A 57 -3.72 -1.11 46.68
CA PRO A 57 -3.07 -1.48 45.44
C PRO A 57 -3.88 -0.95 44.25
N ASN A 58 -3.24 -0.11 43.44
CA ASN A 58 -3.87 0.45 42.27
C ASN A 58 -4.01 -0.65 41.20
N THR A 59 -5.24 -0.87 40.73
CA THR A 59 -5.54 -1.91 39.73
C THR A 59 -5.52 -1.30 38.32
N GLY A 60 -5.20 -2.11 37.30
CA GLY A 60 -5.20 -1.63 35.89
C GLY A 60 -3.83 -1.23 35.33
N HIS A 61 -2.73 -1.41 36.06
CA HIS A 61 -1.37 -1.22 35.52
C HIS A 61 -1.11 -2.07 34.26
N LEU A 62 -1.59 -3.32 34.25
CA LEU A 62 -1.50 -4.21 33.09
C LEU A 62 -2.30 -3.67 31.89
N ALA A 63 -3.54 -3.25 32.12
CA ALA A 63 -4.38 -2.67 31.07
C ALA A 63 -3.75 -1.40 30.46
N ARG A 64 -3.12 -0.56 31.29
CA ARG A 64 -2.41 0.65 30.82
C ARG A 64 -1.18 0.31 29.97
N LEU A 65 -0.41 -0.71 30.36
CA LEU A 65 0.73 -1.19 29.59
C LEU A 65 0.30 -1.85 28.27
N GLU A 66 -0.79 -2.62 28.28
CA GLU A 66 -1.36 -3.22 27.08
C GLU A 66 -1.91 -2.17 26.11
N PHE A 67 -2.60 -1.15 26.62
CA PHE A 67 -3.06 -0.02 25.83
C PHE A 67 -1.88 0.74 25.20
N LYS A 68 -0.84 1.04 25.99
CA LYS A 68 0.38 1.68 25.49
C LYS A 68 1.05 0.85 24.39
N ARG A 69 1.18 -0.47 24.59
CA ARG A 69 1.76 -1.39 23.60
C ARG A 69 0.94 -1.46 22.31
N ARG A 70 -0.39 -1.37 22.38
CA ARG A 70 -1.26 -1.31 21.18
C ARG A 70 -1.03 0.00 20.43
N MET A 71 -0.97 1.13 21.13
CA MET A 71 -0.68 2.43 20.52
C MET A 71 0.72 2.47 19.88
N GLU A 72 1.73 1.90 20.53
CA GLU A 72 3.09 1.77 20.00
C GLU A 72 3.14 0.85 18.76
N LYS A 73 2.45 -0.29 18.79
CA LYS A 73 2.35 -1.17 17.61
C LYS A 73 1.61 -0.49 16.45
N ASP A 74 0.56 0.27 16.75
CA ASP A 74 -0.17 1.02 15.74
C ASP A 74 0.68 2.18 15.17
N SER A 75 1.53 2.82 15.99
CA SER A 75 2.49 3.82 15.50
C SER A 75 3.57 3.19 14.64
N ASP A 76 4.15 2.07 15.07
CA ASP A 76 5.19 1.36 14.30
C ASP A 76 4.64 0.86 12.96
N ALA A 77 3.40 0.33 12.94
CA ALA A 77 2.73 -0.10 11.73
C ALA A 77 2.42 1.07 10.78
N ARG A 78 1.98 2.21 11.33
CA ARG A 78 1.79 3.45 10.55
C ARG A 78 3.09 3.95 9.96
N GLU A 79 4.16 4.01 10.74
CA GLU A 79 5.48 4.44 10.27
C GLU A 79 6.02 3.51 9.18
N ALA A 80 5.88 2.19 9.32
CA ALA A 80 6.31 1.23 8.32
C ALA A 80 5.55 1.42 6.99
N PHE A 81 4.25 1.65 7.07
CA PHE A 81 3.42 1.94 5.90
C PHE A 81 3.82 3.28 5.25
N GLU A 82 4.01 4.33 6.05
CA GLU A 82 4.44 5.64 5.55
C GLU A 82 5.82 5.59 4.87
N ARG A 83 6.74 4.77 5.38
CA ARG A 83 8.05 4.54 4.75
C ARG A 83 7.90 3.88 3.38
N GLN A 84 7.08 2.82 3.27
CA GLN A 84 6.82 2.17 1.98
C GLN A 84 6.21 3.13 0.97
N VAL A 85 5.20 3.91 1.38
CA VAL A 85 4.58 4.93 0.53
C VAL A 85 5.60 5.97 0.07
N ARG A 86 6.51 6.38 0.95
CA ARG A 86 7.57 7.34 0.62
C ARG A 86 8.58 6.76 -0.36
N GLU A 87 9.04 5.54 -0.14
CA GLU A 87 9.97 4.83 -1.03
C GLU A 87 9.35 4.62 -2.42
N GLU A 88 8.09 4.22 -2.51
CA GLU A 88 7.39 4.10 -3.80
C GLU A 88 7.23 5.45 -4.50
N LYS A 89 6.90 6.51 -3.74
CA LYS A 89 6.81 7.87 -4.28
C LYS A 89 8.14 8.36 -4.81
N GLU A 90 9.22 8.15 -4.07
CA GLU A 90 10.59 8.52 -4.47
C GLU A 90 11.04 7.72 -5.69
N ARG A 91 10.78 6.42 -5.72
CA ARG A 91 11.04 5.56 -6.89
C ARG A 91 10.32 6.08 -8.13
N ARG A 92 9.03 6.42 -8.00
CA ARG A 92 8.25 6.98 -9.10
C ARG A 92 8.78 8.34 -9.54
N GLN A 93 9.18 9.19 -8.59
CA GLN A 93 9.79 10.48 -8.89
C GLN A 93 11.13 10.34 -9.63
N ALA A 94 11.95 9.35 -9.25
CA ALA A 94 13.21 9.06 -9.93
C ALA A 94 12.98 8.60 -11.39
N LEU A 95 11.97 7.76 -11.63
CA LEU A 95 11.59 7.35 -13.00
C LEU A 95 11.22 8.56 -13.86
N ARG A 96 10.40 9.48 -13.34
CA ARG A 96 10.02 10.72 -14.05
C ARG A 96 11.20 11.63 -14.38
N GLN A 97 12.17 11.70 -13.47
CA GLN A 97 13.39 12.48 -13.68
C GLN A 97 14.32 11.83 -14.70
N SER A 98 14.33 10.50 -14.78
CA SER A 98 15.16 9.77 -15.74
C SER A 98 14.61 9.77 -17.17
N ARG A 99 13.33 10.09 -17.36
CA ARG A 99 12.71 10.14 -18.69
C ARG A 99 13.16 11.40 -19.44
N ASP A 100 13.67 11.17 -20.65
CA ASP A 100 14.04 12.22 -21.60
C ASP A 100 12.80 12.79 -22.27
N VAL A 101 12.75 14.11 -22.40
CA VAL A 101 11.60 14.82 -22.97
C VAL A 101 11.78 14.92 -24.50
N PRO A 102 10.87 14.36 -25.31
CA PRO A 102 11.00 14.39 -26.77
C PRO A 102 10.80 15.81 -27.31
N GLU A 103 11.52 16.14 -28.39
CA GLU A 103 11.49 17.46 -29.04
C GLU A 103 10.51 17.56 -30.21
N THR A 104 10.20 16.45 -30.87
CA THR A 104 9.33 16.42 -32.06
C THR A 104 7.88 16.09 -31.66
N PRO A 105 6.86 16.56 -32.42
CA PRO A 105 5.46 16.25 -32.13
C PRO A 105 5.15 14.76 -32.29
N GLN A 106 5.80 14.09 -33.25
CA GLN A 106 5.67 12.65 -33.49
C GLN A 106 6.19 11.83 -32.30
N ASP A 107 7.42 12.12 -31.86
CA ASP A 107 8.04 11.41 -30.74
C ASP A 107 7.28 11.70 -29.43
N LEU A 108 6.62 12.86 -29.33
CA LEU A 108 5.75 13.19 -28.21
C LEU A 108 4.48 12.32 -28.17
N ILE A 109 3.89 11.98 -29.32
CA ILE A 109 2.74 11.06 -29.40
C ILE A 109 3.15 9.68 -28.88
N GLU A 110 4.23 9.12 -29.43
CA GLU A 110 4.72 7.79 -29.03
C GLU A 110 5.14 7.77 -27.55
N TYR A 111 5.80 8.83 -27.06
CA TYR A 111 6.12 8.98 -25.64
C TYR A 111 4.88 8.94 -24.73
N LEU A 112 3.79 9.60 -25.12
CA LEU A 112 2.55 9.61 -24.34
C LEU A 112 1.80 8.28 -24.42
N LEU A 113 1.87 7.57 -25.55
CA LEU A 113 1.30 6.22 -25.70
C LEU A 113 2.04 5.19 -24.84
N ASP A 114 3.36 5.30 -24.75
CA ASP A 114 4.20 4.44 -23.89
C ASP A 114 4.11 4.81 -22.39
N THR A 115 3.44 5.91 -22.05
CA THR A 115 3.29 6.37 -20.67
C THR A 115 2.20 5.60 -19.94
N GLU A 116 2.50 5.17 -18.70
CA GLU A 116 1.52 4.48 -17.85
C GLU A 116 0.30 5.37 -17.56
N ALA A 117 -0.89 4.77 -17.48
CA ALA A 117 -2.13 5.50 -17.20
C ALA A 117 -2.11 6.31 -15.90
N GLN A 118 -1.32 5.91 -14.90
CA GLN A 118 -1.16 6.67 -13.63
C GLN A 118 -0.26 7.90 -13.76
N GLU A 119 0.58 7.96 -14.80
CA GLU A 119 1.55 9.03 -15.03
C GLU A 119 1.16 9.95 -16.17
N ILE A 120 0.24 9.51 -17.04
CA ILE A 120 -0.17 10.26 -18.23
C ILE A 120 -0.66 11.67 -17.88
N GLU A 121 -1.44 11.84 -16.82
CA GLU A 121 -1.91 13.14 -16.36
C GLU A 121 -0.74 14.07 -15.98
N PHE A 122 0.27 13.51 -15.30
CA PHE A 122 1.44 14.26 -14.88
C PHE A 122 2.30 14.65 -16.09
N GLU A 123 2.53 13.72 -17.01
CA GLU A 123 3.31 13.98 -18.22
C GLU A 123 2.57 14.98 -19.14
N ILE A 124 1.25 14.88 -19.29
CA ILE A 124 0.45 15.89 -20.00
C ILE A 124 0.59 17.26 -19.34
N ALA A 125 0.50 17.34 -18.01
CA ALA A 125 0.67 18.60 -17.28
C ALA A 125 2.08 19.19 -17.45
N ARG A 126 3.11 18.35 -17.42
CA ARG A 126 4.52 18.71 -17.67
C ARG A 126 4.72 19.22 -19.10
N MET A 127 4.07 18.59 -20.06
CA MET A 127 4.21 18.85 -21.50
C MET A 127 3.23 19.87 -22.05
N ARG A 128 2.36 20.45 -21.21
CA ARG A 128 1.36 21.44 -21.62
C ARG A 128 1.88 22.57 -22.51
N PRO A 129 3.09 23.15 -22.31
CA PRO A 129 3.64 24.17 -23.21
C PRO A 129 3.97 23.68 -24.62
N ARG A 130 4.12 22.36 -24.81
CA ARG A 130 4.43 21.70 -26.08
C ARG A 130 3.20 21.12 -26.79
N LEU A 131 2.06 21.03 -26.12
CA LEU A 131 0.77 20.65 -26.70
C LEU A 131 0.18 21.80 -27.53
N ASN A 132 0.88 22.16 -28.60
CA ASN A 132 0.54 23.25 -29.51
C ASN A 132 -0.37 22.77 -30.64
N ALA A 133 -0.86 23.71 -31.45
CA ALA A 133 -1.70 23.40 -32.61
C ALA A 133 -1.04 22.42 -33.59
N GLU A 134 0.30 22.50 -33.75
CA GLU A 134 1.08 21.59 -34.58
C GLU A 134 0.97 20.13 -34.11
N PHE A 135 1.11 19.89 -32.80
CA PHE A 135 0.93 18.57 -32.20
C PHE A 135 -0.48 18.01 -32.47
N PHE A 136 -1.52 18.81 -32.24
CA PHE A 136 -2.89 18.37 -32.51
C PHE A 136 -3.17 18.15 -34.00
N SER A 137 -2.48 18.88 -34.90
CA SER A 137 -2.59 18.63 -36.33
C SER A 137 -1.92 17.31 -36.74
N GLU A 138 -0.77 16.97 -36.16
CA GLU A 138 -0.07 15.71 -36.38
C GLU A 138 -0.95 14.53 -35.91
N LEU A 139 -1.46 14.61 -34.67
CA LEU A 139 -2.33 13.59 -34.08
C LEU A 139 -3.60 13.35 -34.92
N LYS A 140 -4.25 14.43 -35.39
CA LYS A 140 -5.41 14.31 -36.28
C LYS A 140 -5.05 13.76 -37.65
N SER A 141 -3.86 14.06 -38.15
CA SER A 141 -3.38 13.53 -39.42
C SER A 141 -3.16 12.02 -39.35
N GLU A 142 -2.56 11.51 -38.26
CA GLU A 142 -2.39 10.08 -38.02
C GLU A 142 -3.74 9.36 -37.89
N LEU A 143 -4.65 9.90 -37.07
CA LEU A 143 -6.01 9.38 -36.96
C LEU A 143 -6.71 9.35 -38.32
N GLY A 144 -6.55 10.40 -39.13
CA GLY A 144 -7.08 10.46 -40.49
C GLY A 144 -6.49 9.39 -41.41
N GLN A 145 -5.17 9.23 -41.39
CA GLN A 145 -4.46 8.22 -42.19
C GLN A 145 -4.97 6.80 -41.87
N ILE A 146 -5.15 6.48 -40.58
CA ILE A 146 -5.64 5.16 -40.15
C ILE A 146 -7.13 4.99 -40.47
N ARG A 147 -7.97 6.01 -40.21
CA ARG A 147 -9.42 5.94 -40.46
C ARG A 147 -9.77 5.76 -41.94
N PHE A 148 -9.02 6.41 -42.83
CA PHE A 148 -9.21 6.38 -44.28
C PHE A 148 -8.28 5.40 -45.01
N ALA A 149 -7.47 4.61 -44.28
CA ALA A 149 -6.68 3.55 -44.88
C ALA A 149 -7.58 2.54 -45.60
N VAL A 150 -7.27 2.27 -46.87
CA VAL A 150 -8.05 1.36 -47.74
C VAL A 150 -7.97 -0.08 -47.26
N ASN A 151 -6.84 -0.48 -46.66
CA ASN A 151 -6.62 -1.82 -46.11
C ASN A 151 -6.53 -1.75 -44.59
N LYS A 152 -7.66 -1.97 -43.91
CA LYS A 152 -7.69 -2.02 -42.44
C LYS A 152 -7.23 -3.39 -41.95
N THR A 153 -6.31 -3.37 -41.00
CA THR A 153 -5.83 -4.56 -40.29
C THR A 153 -6.20 -4.41 -38.82
N PRO A 154 -6.35 -5.52 -38.06
CA PRO A 154 -6.68 -5.44 -36.64
C PRO A 154 -5.68 -4.58 -35.84
N LEU A 155 -4.39 -4.66 -36.18
CA LEU A 155 -3.34 -3.83 -35.56
C LEU A 155 -3.54 -2.32 -35.80
N MET A 156 -4.11 -1.94 -36.95
CA MET A 156 -4.45 -0.54 -37.23
C MET A 156 -5.67 -0.08 -36.43
N ASP A 157 -6.65 -0.96 -36.23
CA ASP A 157 -7.82 -0.66 -35.41
C ASP A 157 -7.45 -0.53 -33.92
N ASP A 158 -6.53 -1.35 -33.43
CA ASP A 158 -5.97 -1.23 -32.07
C ASP A 158 -5.22 0.10 -31.89
N ARG A 159 -4.31 0.46 -32.83
CA ARG A 159 -3.60 1.74 -32.81
C ARG A 159 -4.55 2.94 -32.90
N LEU A 160 -5.63 2.83 -33.67
CA LEU A 160 -6.67 3.86 -33.73
C LEU A 160 -7.31 4.06 -32.35
N ALA A 161 -7.67 2.98 -31.65
CA ALA A 161 -8.27 3.05 -30.33
C ALA A 161 -7.32 3.68 -29.29
N GLU A 162 -6.03 3.37 -29.36
CA GLU A 162 -5.00 3.98 -28.51
C GLU A 162 -4.87 5.49 -28.75
N LEU A 163 -4.82 5.92 -30.02
CA LEU A 163 -4.74 7.34 -30.38
C LEU A 163 -6.00 8.12 -29.99
N GLU A 164 -7.19 7.52 -30.14
CA GLU A 164 -8.45 8.13 -29.68
C GLU A 164 -8.52 8.24 -28.14
N ALA A 165 -8.02 7.22 -27.43
CA ALA A 165 -7.92 7.26 -25.98
C ALA A 165 -6.96 8.36 -25.52
N LEU A 166 -5.82 8.52 -26.20
CA LEU A 166 -4.86 9.58 -25.93
C LEU A 166 -5.46 10.97 -26.18
N GLU A 167 -6.16 11.17 -27.31
CA GLU A 167 -6.83 12.43 -27.61
C GLU A 167 -7.79 12.82 -26.47
N LYS A 168 -8.60 11.85 -26.01
CA LYS A 168 -9.54 12.06 -24.91
C LYS A 168 -8.83 12.38 -23.59
N ALA A 169 -7.76 11.65 -23.25
CA ALA A 169 -6.98 11.90 -22.03
C ALA A 169 -6.37 13.30 -22.01
N ILE A 170 -5.87 13.77 -23.16
CA ILE A 170 -5.33 15.12 -23.31
C ILE A 170 -6.44 16.18 -23.15
N GLN A 171 -7.61 15.96 -23.73
CA GLN A 171 -8.76 16.88 -23.57
C GLN A 171 -9.19 16.99 -22.11
N GLU A 172 -9.32 15.85 -21.41
CA GLU A 172 -9.68 15.81 -19.99
C GLU A 172 -8.64 16.52 -19.10
N ALA A 173 -7.35 16.27 -19.34
CA ALA A 173 -6.28 16.88 -18.57
C ALA A 173 -6.12 18.40 -18.80
N ILE A 174 -6.44 18.89 -20.00
CA ILE A 174 -6.43 20.33 -20.30
C ILE A 174 -7.72 21.01 -19.80
N GLY A 175 -8.80 20.25 -19.63
CA GLY A 175 -10.13 20.74 -19.25
C GLY A 175 -10.87 21.41 -20.41
N LEU A 176 -10.68 20.90 -21.63
CA LEU A 176 -11.39 21.33 -22.85
C LEU A 176 -12.62 20.46 -23.11
#